data_AF-A0A174RX62-F1
#
_entry.id   AF-A0A174RX62-F1
#
_cell.length_a   1.000
_cell.length_b   1.000
_cell.length_c   1.000
_cell.angle_alpha   90.00
_cell.angle_beta   90.00
_cell.angle_gamma   90.00
#
_symmetry.space_group_name_H-M   'P 1'
#
loop_
_entity.id
_entity.type
_entity.pdbx_description
1 polymer ?
#
loop_
_entity_poly.entity_id
_entity_poly.type
_entity_poly.pdbx_seq_one_letter_code
_entity_poly.pdbx_strand_id
1 'polypeptide(L)'
;MKNKNLIFSFLTVVTLTIGAGCLWTSCDDWTETEQVDYGVTTPDGQNPELYARYTQAVRNYKSRKHYAVCVRFDNGHSGDGEKDFLRSMPDSIDAVILENAATLNSADLEDIPVLQTNFATKVLFSFNLTSIKENAESSGQEIKTLLAPALEQMVSAINDNGLDGASISYTGDIGLGNNATVNASIAEMRQLLLDKITPLAKNGKIFFLESNPLFIPEANRDVFTRYVLNTTSSKNASQLRLLINEAIYYAGIPSDKLLITGDPELMTTDNNDGLVSQVPFFAIQVIDCGPIGGLMIQNVAADYSHANITYKETRGAIHTLNPSPLK
;
A
#
# COMPACT_ATOMS: atom_id res chain seq x y z
N MET A 1 -5.28 30.06 -91.76
CA MET A 1 -5.85 31.17 -90.96
C MET A 1 -7.28 30.83 -90.59
N LYS A 2 -7.50 30.25 -89.41
CA LYS A 2 -8.83 29.95 -88.85
C LYS A 2 -8.76 30.04 -87.32
N ASN A 3 -9.85 30.56 -86.76
CA ASN A 3 -10.33 30.44 -85.36
C ASN A 3 -9.72 31.35 -84.29
N LYS A 4 -10.35 32.52 -84.07
CA LYS A 4 -10.29 33.27 -82.79
C LYS A 4 -11.67 33.86 -82.38
N ASN A 5 -12.76 33.14 -82.65
CA ASN A 5 -14.13 33.50 -82.20
C ASN A 5 -14.71 32.48 -81.20
N LEU A 6 -13.92 32.04 -80.22
CA LEU A 6 -14.40 31.11 -79.18
C LEU A 6 -13.69 31.30 -77.83
N ILE A 7 -13.49 32.55 -77.38
CA ILE A 7 -12.82 32.83 -76.08
C ILE A 7 -13.63 33.77 -75.17
N PHE A 8 -14.78 34.32 -75.62
CA PHE A 8 -15.49 35.37 -74.86
C PHE A 8 -16.85 34.98 -74.25
N SER A 9 -17.19 33.69 -74.12
CA SER A 9 -18.44 33.29 -73.45
C SER A 9 -18.36 31.95 -72.71
N PHE A 10 -17.22 31.67 -72.07
CA PHE A 10 -17.06 30.54 -71.13
C PHE A 10 -16.28 30.94 -69.85
N LEU A 11 -16.14 32.26 -69.60
CA LEU A 11 -15.33 32.80 -68.50
C LEU A 11 -16.18 33.65 -67.53
N THR A 12 -17.45 33.28 -67.33
CA THR A 12 -18.32 33.91 -66.32
C THR A 12 -19.26 32.91 -65.63
N VAL A 13 -19.03 31.60 -65.79
CA VAL A 13 -19.80 30.54 -65.10
C VAL A 13 -18.91 29.52 -64.35
N VAL A 14 -17.58 29.63 -64.44
CA VAL A 14 -16.65 28.69 -63.76
C VAL A 14 -15.99 29.29 -62.50
N THR A 15 -16.21 30.57 -62.19
CA THR A 15 -15.64 31.24 -61.02
C THR A 15 -16.57 31.32 -59.80
N LEU A 16 -17.65 30.54 -59.78
CA LEU A 16 -18.53 30.42 -58.61
C LEU A 16 -19.04 28.99 -58.39
N THR A 17 -18.21 28.00 -58.69
CA THR A 17 -18.39 26.59 -58.25
C THR A 17 -17.06 25.94 -57.85
N ILE A 18 -16.00 26.73 -57.68
CA ILE A 18 -14.71 26.34 -57.08
C ILE A 18 -14.55 27.09 -55.74
N GLY A 19 -15.65 27.22 -55.00
CA GLY A 19 -15.70 27.83 -53.66
C GLY A 19 -16.39 26.95 -52.62
N ALA A 20 -16.77 25.72 -52.97
CA ALA A 20 -17.50 24.81 -52.08
C ALA A 20 -16.96 23.36 -52.10
N GLY A 21 -15.86 23.08 -52.80
CA GLY A 21 -15.30 21.74 -52.93
C GLY A 21 -13.94 21.51 -52.24
N CYS A 22 -13.38 22.54 -51.58
CA CYS A 22 -12.04 22.46 -50.98
C CYS A 22 -12.03 22.73 -49.47
N LEU A 23 -13.15 22.50 -48.78
CA LEU A 23 -13.26 22.68 -47.32
C LEU A 23 -13.63 21.40 -46.56
N TRP A 24 -13.59 20.22 -47.20
CA TRP A 24 -14.06 18.98 -46.57
C TRP A 24 -13.13 17.78 -46.75
N THR A 25 -11.83 17.99 -47.01
CA THR A 25 -10.85 16.87 -47.01
C THR A 25 -9.51 17.22 -46.37
N SER A 26 -9.40 18.29 -45.58
CA SER A 26 -8.16 18.58 -44.83
C SER A 26 -8.38 18.74 -43.32
N CYS A 27 -9.52 18.28 -42.80
CA CYS A 27 -9.84 18.37 -41.36
C CYS A 27 -10.06 17.01 -40.69
N ASP A 28 -9.87 15.89 -41.38
CA ASP A 28 -10.00 14.56 -40.75
C ASP A 28 -8.66 14.06 -40.17
N ASP A 29 -7.51 14.52 -40.69
CA ASP A 29 -6.18 14.09 -40.24
C ASP A 29 -5.61 14.90 -39.05
N TRP A 30 -6.37 15.88 -38.53
CA TRP A 30 -5.97 16.72 -37.39
C TRP A 30 -6.98 16.64 -36.23
N THR A 31 -8.00 15.79 -36.35
CA THR A 31 -8.97 15.57 -35.26
C THR A 31 -8.90 14.17 -34.67
N GLU A 32 -8.08 13.28 -35.24
CA GLU A 32 -7.71 12.03 -34.58
C GLU A 32 -6.47 12.28 -33.70
N THR A 33 -6.65 12.16 -32.39
CA THR A 33 -5.53 12.03 -31.46
C THR A 33 -4.83 10.71 -31.76
N GLU A 34 -3.81 10.74 -32.61
CA GLU A 34 -2.84 9.66 -32.68
C GLU A 34 -2.21 9.50 -31.29
N GLN A 35 -2.30 8.29 -30.73
CA GLN A 35 -1.55 7.96 -29.54
C GLN A 35 -0.07 7.97 -29.94
N VAL A 36 0.62 9.06 -29.59
CA VAL A 36 2.07 9.15 -29.78
C VAL A 36 2.68 8.00 -28.97
N ASP A 37 3.19 6.98 -29.66
CA ASP A 37 3.98 5.90 -29.07
C ASP A 37 5.31 6.50 -28.61
N TYR A 38 5.29 7.10 -27.42
CA TYR A 38 6.51 7.31 -26.67
C TYR A 38 7.01 5.90 -26.39
N GLY A 39 7.99 5.40 -27.14
CA GLY A 39 8.59 4.09 -26.94
C GLY A 39 9.25 3.98 -25.56
N VAL A 40 8.42 3.91 -24.51
CA VAL A 40 8.83 3.84 -23.11
C VAL A 40 9.41 2.45 -22.93
N THR A 41 10.74 2.40 -23.01
CA THR A 41 11.47 1.19 -22.70
C THR A 41 11.60 1.12 -21.18
N THR A 42 11.06 0.06 -20.58
CA THR A 42 11.18 -0.24 -19.16
C THR A 42 12.66 -0.40 -18.76
N PRO A 43 13.03 -0.22 -17.47
CA PRO A 43 14.42 -0.30 -17.04
C PRO A 43 15.13 -1.61 -17.45
N ASP A 44 14.41 -2.74 -17.42
CA ASP A 44 14.90 -4.03 -17.88
C ASP A 44 15.07 -4.08 -19.41
N GLY A 45 14.22 -3.41 -20.19
CA GLY A 45 14.41 -3.27 -21.63
C GLY A 45 15.59 -2.36 -21.99
N GLN A 46 15.91 -1.37 -21.16
CA GLN A 46 17.02 -0.45 -21.39
C GLN A 46 18.38 -1.08 -21.10
N ASN A 47 18.51 -1.76 -19.95
CA ASN A 47 19.73 -2.47 -19.57
C ASN A 47 19.41 -3.67 -18.66
N PRO A 48 19.16 -4.85 -19.24
CA PRO A 48 18.77 -6.04 -18.46
C PRO A 48 19.81 -6.44 -17.41
N GLU A 49 21.10 -6.33 -17.72
CA GLU A 49 22.18 -6.73 -16.81
C GLU A 49 22.26 -5.80 -15.59
N LEU A 50 22.14 -4.49 -15.81
CA LEU A 50 22.13 -3.51 -14.72
C LEU A 50 20.87 -3.68 -13.86
N TYR A 51 19.71 -3.89 -14.47
CA TYR A 51 18.46 -4.13 -13.74
C TYR A 51 18.51 -5.42 -12.91
N ALA A 52 19.08 -6.50 -13.45
CA ALA A 52 19.28 -7.75 -12.70
C ALA A 52 20.20 -7.56 -11.49
N ARG A 53 21.31 -6.81 -11.64
CA ARG A 53 22.21 -6.47 -10.52
C ARG A 53 21.51 -5.60 -9.47
N TYR A 54 20.73 -4.63 -9.92
CA TYR A 54 19.97 -3.74 -9.04
C TYR A 54 18.95 -4.51 -8.19
N THR A 55 18.06 -5.27 -8.84
CA THR A 55 17.02 -6.06 -8.14
C THR A 55 17.64 -7.09 -7.20
N GLN A 56 18.76 -7.73 -7.58
CA GLN A 56 19.50 -8.61 -6.68
C GLN A 56 20.07 -7.87 -5.46
N ALA A 57 20.55 -6.64 -5.62
CA ALA A 57 21.04 -5.84 -4.50
C ALA A 57 19.91 -5.49 -3.52
N VAL A 58 18.71 -5.16 -4.02
CA VAL A 58 17.52 -4.92 -3.18
C VAL A 58 17.13 -6.19 -2.41
N ARG A 59 17.05 -7.35 -3.07
CA ARG A 59 16.77 -8.64 -2.40
C ARG A 59 17.82 -8.99 -1.34
N ASN A 60 19.10 -8.79 -1.65
CA ASN A 60 20.19 -9.01 -0.70
C ASN A 60 20.07 -8.08 0.51
N TYR A 61 19.70 -6.81 0.29
CA TYR A 61 19.43 -5.87 1.38
C TYR A 61 18.33 -6.41 2.32
N LYS A 62 17.16 -6.78 1.79
CA LYS A 62 16.02 -7.27 2.57
C LYS A 62 16.27 -8.63 3.24
N SER A 63 17.18 -9.45 2.73
CA SER A 63 17.54 -10.73 3.34
C SER A 63 18.33 -10.61 4.65
N ARG A 64 18.93 -9.44 4.92
CA ARG A 64 19.72 -9.17 6.13
C ARG A 64 18.83 -8.59 7.22
N LYS A 65 19.30 -8.59 8.46
CA LYS A 65 18.61 -7.87 9.54
C LYS A 65 18.65 -6.36 9.26
N HIS A 66 17.49 -5.74 9.26
CA HIS A 66 17.26 -4.31 9.05
C HIS A 66 15.92 -3.93 9.71
N TYR A 67 15.63 -2.64 9.90
CA TYR A 67 14.32 -2.19 10.37
C TYR A 67 13.34 -2.20 9.21
N ALA A 68 12.19 -2.84 9.41
CA ALA A 68 11.18 -2.96 8.37
C ALA A 68 10.47 -1.62 8.12
N VAL A 69 10.22 -1.29 6.85
CA VAL A 69 9.31 -0.21 6.47
C VAL A 69 8.15 -0.83 5.71
N CYS A 70 6.96 -0.80 6.31
CA CYS A 70 5.73 -1.32 5.71
C CYS A 70 4.80 -0.17 5.36
N VAL A 71 3.91 -0.35 4.40
CA VAL A 71 2.99 0.70 3.95
C VAL A 71 1.59 0.15 3.73
N ARG A 72 0.58 0.99 3.94
CA ARG A 72 -0.78 0.78 3.43
C ARG A 72 -0.95 1.56 2.14
N PHE A 73 -1.55 0.91 1.15
CA PHE A 73 -1.74 1.45 -0.18
C PHE A 73 -3.19 1.21 -0.62
N ASP A 74 -3.84 2.31 -1.01
CA ASP A 74 -5.22 2.31 -1.49
C ASP A 74 -5.26 1.89 -2.96
N ASN A 75 -5.15 0.58 -3.21
CA ASN A 75 -5.07 0.00 -4.56
C ASN A 75 -6.45 -0.11 -5.23
N GLY A 76 -6.51 -0.59 -6.46
CA GLY A 76 -7.77 -0.89 -7.16
C GLY A 76 -8.38 0.30 -7.92
N HIS A 77 -7.87 1.51 -7.74
CA HIS A 77 -8.23 2.66 -8.56
C HIS A 77 -7.60 2.55 -9.95
N SER A 78 -8.39 2.78 -11.00
CA SER A 78 -7.84 3.15 -12.31
C SER A 78 -7.39 4.60 -12.24
N GLY A 79 -6.21 4.84 -11.66
CA GLY A 79 -5.70 6.18 -11.49
C GLY A 79 -5.36 6.87 -12.81
N ASP A 80 -5.45 8.20 -12.81
CA ASP A 80 -5.04 9.04 -13.95
C ASP A 80 -3.51 9.30 -13.99
N GLY A 81 -2.72 8.64 -13.13
CA GLY A 81 -1.25 8.81 -13.10
C GLY A 81 -0.47 7.84 -12.21
N GLU A 82 0.87 7.89 -12.30
CA GLU A 82 1.81 6.94 -11.67
C GLU A 82 1.67 6.77 -10.15
N LYS A 83 1.11 7.76 -9.43
CA LYS A 83 0.89 7.69 -7.99
C LYS A 83 -0.01 6.55 -7.53
N ASP A 84 -0.86 6.07 -8.43
CA ASP A 84 -1.89 5.07 -8.16
C ASP A 84 -1.41 3.63 -8.45
N PHE A 85 -0.16 3.48 -8.92
CA PHE A 85 0.40 2.18 -9.28
C PHE A 85 1.39 1.69 -8.23
N LEU A 86 1.33 0.39 -7.93
CA LEU A 86 2.19 -0.23 -6.92
C LEU A 86 3.67 -0.14 -7.29
N ARG A 87 3.99 -0.23 -8.59
CA ARG A 87 5.37 -0.07 -9.13
C ARG A 87 6.02 1.29 -8.85
N SER A 88 5.25 2.31 -8.49
CA SER A 88 5.78 3.65 -8.19
C SER A 88 6.33 3.78 -6.78
N MET A 89 5.98 2.86 -5.89
CA MET A 89 6.45 2.87 -4.51
C MET A 89 7.98 2.64 -4.44
N PRO A 90 8.66 3.15 -3.40
CA PRO A 90 10.06 2.84 -3.17
C PRO A 90 10.34 1.33 -3.06
N ASP A 91 11.20 0.80 -3.93
CA ASP A 91 11.57 -0.63 -4.00
C ASP A 91 12.09 -1.22 -2.67
N SER A 92 12.59 -0.37 -1.77
CA SER A 92 13.11 -0.78 -0.45
C SER A 92 12.04 -1.02 0.62
N ILE A 93 10.75 -0.79 0.34
CA ILE A 93 9.64 -1.12 1.26
C ILE A 93 9.52 -2.63 1.44
N ASP A 94 9.37 -3.09 2.68
CA ASP A 94 9.35 -4.52 3.03
C ASP A 94 8.00 -5.18 2.81
N ALA A 95 6.91 -4.46 3.07
CA ALA A 95 5.57 -4.94 2.83
C ALA A 95 4.62 -3.81 2.40
N VAL A 96 3.70 -4.13 1.51
CA VAL A 96 2.53 -3.31 1.17
C VAL A 96 1.26 -4.04 1.59
N ILE A 97 0.37 -3.33 2.29
CA ILE A 97 -0.96 -3.76 2.68
C ILE A 97 -1.94 -3.10 1.70
N LEU A 98 -2.66 -3.94 0.96
CA LEU A 98 -3.62 -3.54 -0.05
C LEU A 98 -5.01 -3.40 0.56
N GLU A 99 -5.59 -2.20 0.51
CA GLU A 99 -6.93 -1.94 1.04
C GLU A 99 -8.02 -2.66 0.23
N ASN A 100 -7.83 -2.81 -1.08
CA ASN A 100 -8.82 -3.35 -2.02
C ASN A 100 -8.32 -4.66 -2.67
N ALA A 101 -7.68 -5.53 -1.89
CA ALA A 101 -7.14 -6.81 -2.38
C ALA A 101 -8.21 -7.82 -2.85
N ALA A 102 -9.48 -7.62 -2.49
CA ALA A 102 -10.60 -8.43 -2.99
C ALA A 102 -11.01 -8.06 -4.42
N THR A 103 -10.57 -6.91 -4.94
CA THR A 103 -10.97 -6.34 -6.23
C THR A 103 -9.75 -5.76 -6.97
N LEU A 104 -8.72 -6.59 -7.16
CA LEU A 104 -7.51 -6.21 -7.89
C LEU A 104 -7.83 -5.86 -9.35
N ASN A 105 -7.29 -4.74 -9.84
CA ASN A 105 -7.41 -4.36 -11.24
C ASN A 105 -6.24 -4.95 -12.08
N SER A 106 -6.25 -4.73 -13.40
CA SER A 106 -5.21 -5.27 -14.29
C SER A 106 -3.81 -4.78 -13.96
N ALA A 107 -3.69 -3.55 -13.46
CA ALA A 107 -2.39 -2.97 -13.09
C ALA A 107 -1.87 -3.57 -11.78
N ASP A 108 -2.74 -3.79 -10.80
CA ASP A 108 -2.38 -4.50 -9.56
C ASP A 108 -1.83 -5.90 -9.88
N LEU A 109 -2.52 -6.63 -10.77
CA LEU A 109 -2.12 -7.98 -11.18
C LEU A 109 -0.79 -8.02 -11.95
N GLU A 110 -0.46 -6.94 -12.66
CA GLU A 110 0.84 -6.77 -13.34
C GLU A 110 1.96 -6.47 -12.34
N ASP A 111 1.70 -5.57 -11.37
CA ASP A 111 2.72 -5.06 -10.46
C ASP A 111 3.05 -6.03 -9.31
N ILE A 112 2.07 -6.74 -8.76
CA ILE A 112 2.26 -7.63 -7.59
C ILE A 112 3.41 -8.64 -7.81
N PRO A 113 3.47 -9.39 -8.93
CA PRO A 113 4.58 -10.30 -9.19
C PRO A 113 5.95 -9.61 -9.27
N VAL A 114 6.00 -8.38 -9.79
CA VAL A 114 7.23 -7.58 -9.87
C VAL A 114 7.71 -7.21 -8.47
N LEU A 115 6.82 -6.70 -7.61
CA LEU A 115 7.12 -6.38 -6.22
C LEU A 115 7.68 -7.59 -5.47
N GLN A 116 7.03 -8.74 -5.59
CA GLN A 116 7.43 -9.98 -4.91
C GLN A 116 8.74 -10.55 -5.46
N THR A 117 8.91 -10.61 -6.78
CA THR A 117 10.04 -11.30 -7.41
C THR A 117 11.27 -10.42 -7.51
N ASN A 118 11.11 -9.18 -7.98
CA ASN A 118 12.24 -8.30 -8.25
C ASN A 118 12.72 -7.66 -6.96
N PHE A 119 11.81 -7.25 -6.09
CA PHE A 119 12.14 -6.45 -4.90
C PHE A 119 11.96 -7.20 -3.58
N ALA A 120 11.45 -8.44 -3.59
CA ALA A 120 11.12 -9.19 -2.38
C ALA A 120 10.19 -8.43 -1.41
N THR A 121 9.36 -7.52 -1.95
CA THR A 121 8.32 -6.81 -1.20
C THR A 121 7.15 -7.75 -0.95
N LYS A 122 6.70 -7.84 0.30
CA LYS A 122 5.55 -8.65 0.68
C LYS A 122 4.24 -7.93 0.37
N VAL A 123 3.27 -8.64 -0.18
CA VAL A 123 1.97 -8.07 -0.53
C VAL A 123 0.89 -8.70 0.34
N LEU A 124 0.17 -7.89 1.12
CA LEU A 124 -0.76 -8.35 2.15
C LEU A 124 -2.18 -7.85 1.89
N PHE A 125 -3.16 -8.69 2.21
CA PHE A 125 -4.59 -8.33 2.23
C PHE A 125 -4.92 -7.53 3.50
N SER A 126 -5.60 -6.38 3.37
CA SER A 126 -6.15 -5.62 4.51
C SER A 126 -7.44 -6.28 5.04
N PHE A 127 -7.45 -6.76 6.28
CA PHE A 127 -8.62 -7.39 6.88
C PHE A 127 -9.09 -6.65 8.15
N ASN A 128 -10.21 -5.94 8.05
CA ASN A 128 -10.73 -5.12 9.14
C ASN A 128 -11.78 -5.86 9.98
N LEU A 129 -11.35 -6.41 11.13
CA LEU A 129 -12.25 -7.08 12.08
C LEU A 129 -13.19 -6.10 12.80
N THR A 130 -12.76 -4.85 13.01
CA THR A 130 -13.59 -3.84 13.69
C THR A 130 -14.89 -3.64 12.94
N SER A 131 -14.83 -3.38 11.63
CA SER A 131 -16.03 -3.12 10.82
C SER A 131 -16.97 -4.33 10.75
N ILE A 132 -16.44 -5.55 10.74
CA ILE A 132 -17.26 -6.77 10.77
C ILE A 132 -18.01 -6.87 12.10
N LYS A 133 -17.33 -6.59 13.21
CA LYS A 133 -17.94 -6.60 14.55
C LYS A 133 -19.02 -5.53 14.70
N GLU A 134 -18.73 -4.29 14.28
CA GLU A 134 -19.69 -3.19 14.31
C GLU A 134 -20.93 -3.48 13.45
N ASN A 135 -20.74 -4.12 12.29
CA ASN A 135 -21.86 -4.54 11.45
C ASN A 135 -22.69 -5.64 12.13
N ALA A 136 -22.05 -6.64 12.73
CA ALA A 136 -22.77 -7.69 13.47
C ALA A 136 -23.62 -7.09 14.61
N GLU A 137 -23.06 -6.16 15.37
CA GLU A 137 -23.76 -5.48 16.47
C GLU A 137 -24.91 -4.60 16.00
N SER A 138 -24.69 -3.79 14.95
CA SER A 138 -25.72 -2.88 14.43
C SER A 138 -26.86 -3.60 13.71
N SER A 139 -26.57 -4.74 13.07
CA SER A 139 -27.57 -5.60 12.42
C SER A 139 -28.22 -6.63 13.35
N GLY A 140 -27.70 -6.80 14.57
CA GLY A 140 -28.15 -7.84 15.51
C GLY A 140 -27.84 -9.27 15.06
N GLN A 141 -26.92 -9.44 14.11
CA GLN A 141 -26.50 -10.76 13.61
C GLN A 141 -25.39 -11.35 14.48
N GLU A 142 -25.33 -12.68 14.56
CA GLU A 142 -24.20 -13.36 15.19
C GLU A 142 -22.90 -13.07 14.44
N ILE A 143 -21.81 -12.79 15.17
CA ILE A 143 -20.51 -12.43 14.57
C ILE A 143 -20.04 -13.43 13.52
N LYS A 144 -20.26 -14.73 13.77
CA LYS A 144 -19.88 -15.82 12.86
C LYS A 144 -20.54 -15.70 11.49
N THR A 145 -21.77 -15.19 11.42
CA THR A 145 -22.54 -15.05 10.17
C THR A 145 -21.86 -14.10 9.20
N LEU A 146 -21.22 -13.05 9.71
CA LEU A 146 -20.50 -12.07 8.90
C LEU A 146 -19.01 -12.40 8.77
N LEU A 147 -18.40 -12.87 9.85
CA LEU A 147 -16.96 -13.11 9.90
C LEU A 147 -16.52 -14.32 9.09
N ALA A 148 -17.26 -15.43 9.13
CA ALA A 148 -16.83 -16.64 8.42
C ALA A 148 -16.73 -16.42 6.90
N PRO A 149 -17.75 -15.85 6.22
CA PRO A 149 -17.63 -15.53 4.78
C PRO A 149 -16.52 -14.54 4.47
N ALA A 150 -16.33 -13.51 5.30
CA ALA A 150 -15.26 -12.52 5.12
C ALA A 150 -13.87 -13.17 5.21
N LEU A 151 -13.67 -14.10 6.16
CA LEU A 151 -12.43 -14.86 6.27
C LEU A 151 -12.21 -15.76 5.04
N GLU A 152 -13.26 -16.41 4.51
CA GLU A 152 -13.11 -17.19 3.26
C GLU A 152 -12.73 -16.31 2.07
N GLN A 153 -13.27 -15.10 1.98
CA GLN A 153 -12.90 -14.14 0.94
C GLN A 153 -11.42 -13.74 1.06
N MET A 154 -10.94 -13.46 2.28
CA MET A 154 -9.53 -13.18 2.54
C MET A 154 -8.65 -14.36 2.11
N VAL A 155 -9.00 -15.59 2.52
CA VAL A 155 -8.24 -16.80 2.15
C VAL A 155 -8.23 -17.02 0.64
N SER A 156 -9.37 -16.83 -0.03
CA SER A 156 -9.48 -16.95 -1.49
C SER A 156 -8.61 -15.92 -2.19
N ALA A 157 -8.70 -14.64 -1.80
CA ALA A 157 -7.87 -13.58 -2.36
C ALA A 157 -6.36 -13.82 -2.17
N ILE A 158 -5.94 -14.36 -1.01
CA ILE A 158 -4.54 -14.72 -0.76
C ILE A 158 -4.06 -15.84 -1.70
N ASN A 159 -4.89 -16.85 -1.94
CA ASN A 159 -4.51 -18.00 -2.73
C ASN A 159 -4.58 -17.71 -4.23
N ASP A 160 -5.69 -17.13 -4.68
CA ASP A 160 -5.99 -16.91 -6.10
C ASP A 160 -5.06 -15.85 -6.71
N ASN A 161 -4.67 -14.85 -5.92
CA ASN A 161 -3.79 -13.76 -6.36
C ASN A 161 -2.34 -13.91 -5.89
N GLY A 162 -1.98 -15.02 -5.24
CA GLY A 162 -0.61 -15.27 -4.80
C GLY A 162 -0.07 -14.30 -3.75
N LEU A 163 -0.93 -13.68 -2.94
CA LEU A 163 -0.51 -12.72 -1.90
C LEU A 163 0.31 -13.41 -0.80
N ASP A 164 1.19 -12.68 -0.11
CA ASP A 164 2.05 -13.22 0.94
C ASP A 164 1.30 -13.46 2.27
N GLY A 165 0.11 -12.88 2.44
CA GLY A 165 -0.71 -13.08 3.64
C GLY A 165 -1.67 -11.91 3.89
N ALA A 166 -1.88 -11.54 5.16
CA ALA A 166 -2.83 -10.48 5.53
C ALA A 166 -2.36 -9.63 6.71
N SER A 167 -2.86 -8.39 6.76
CA SER A 167 -2.78 -7.50 7.92
C SER A 167 -4.16 -7.37 8.54
N ILE A 168 -4.28 -7.75 9.81
CA ILE A 168 -5.56 -7.88 10.51
C ILE A 168 -5.70 -6.73 11.50
N SER A 169 -6.65 -5.83 11.27
CA SER A 169 -6.90 -4.67 12.12
C SER A 169 -8.08 -4.88 13.07
N TYR A 170 -7.89 -4.49 14.34
CA TYR A 170 -8.95 -4.51 15.34
C TYR A 170 -8.71 -3.43 16.43
N THR A 171 -9.72 -2.62 16.70
CA THR A 171 -9.65 -1.47 17.64
C THR A 171 -10.69 -1.53 18.77
N GLY A 172 -11.40 -2.65 18.91
CA GLY A 172 -12.45 -2.81 19.91
C GLY A 172 -12.02 -3.47 21.22
N ASP A 173 -13.01 -3.93 21.98
CA ASP A 173 -12.83 -4.62 23.26
C ASP A 173 -11.98 -5.89 23.13
N ILE A 174 -10.98 -6.05 23.99
CA ILE A 174 -10.08 -7.21 24.00
C ILE A 174 -10.58 -8.37 24.87
N GLY A 175 -11.85 -8.40 25.24
CA GLY A 175 -12.49 -9.50 25.97
C GLY A 175 -11.89 -9.79 27.35
N LEU A 176 -11.39 -8.75 28.03
CA LEU A 176 -10.81 -8.83 29.40
C LEU A 176 -11.68 -8.12 30.45
N GLY A 177 -12.87 -7.63 30.06
CA GLY A 177 -13.79 -6.93 30.96
C GLY A 177 -14.70 -7.88 31.74
N ASN A 178 -15.66 -7.32 32.48
CA ASN A 178 -16.63 -8.08 33.28
C ASN A 178 -17.87 -8.54 32.49
N ASN A 179 -18.00 -8.16 31.23
CA ASN A 179 -19.16 -8.51 30.41
C ASN A 179 -18.96 -9.87 29.73
N ALA A 180 -19.56 -10.92 30.31
CA ALA A 180 -19.42 -12.30 29.83
C ALA A 180 -19.88 -12.49 28.38
N THR A 181 -20.94 -11.81 27.94
CA THR A 181 -21.46 -11.90 26.57
C THR A 181 -20.47 -11.29 25.57
N VAL A 182 -19.91 -10.12 25.88
CA VAL A 182 -18.87 -9.49 25.06
C VAL A 182 -17.63 -10.38 24.99
N ASN A 183 -17.15 -10.86 26.15
CA ASN A 183 -15.97 -11.72 26.20
C ASN A 183 -16.15 -13.01 25.39
N ALA A 184 -17.34 -13.63 25.42
CA ALA A 184 -17.66 -14.82 24.62
C ALA A 184 -17.65 -14.51 23.12
N SER A 185 -18.24 -13.39 22.69
CA SER A 185 -18.20 -12.94 21.29
C SER A 185 -16.77 -12.67 20.80
N ILE A 186 -15.93 -12.04 21.64
CA ILE A 186 -14.52 -11.81 21.33
C ILE A 186 -13.74 -13.14 21.25
N ALA A 187 -14.00 -14.09 22.14
CA ALA A 187 -13.40 -15.42 22.10
C ALA A 187 -13.76 -16.19 20.82
N GLU A 188 -15.03 -16.14 20.39
CA GLU A 188 -15.47 -16.74 19.13
C GLU A 188 -14.78 -16.09 17.92
N MET A 189 -14.70 -14.76 17.88
CA MET A 189 -14.02 -14.01 16.82
C MET A 189 -12.54 -14.41 16.69
N ARG A 190 -11.83 -14.52 17.82
CA ARG A 190 -10.44 -14.99 17.86
C ARG A 190 -10.29 -16.40 17.34
N GLN A 191 -11.18 -17.31 17.76
CA GLN A 191 -11.14 -18.70 17.34
C GLN A 191 -11.33 -18.82 15.83
N LEU A 192 -12.36 -18.16 15.28
CA LEU A 192 -12.64 -18.15 13.84
C LEU A 192 -11.46 -17.60 13.03
N LEU A 193 -10.83 -16.51 13.50
CA LEU A 193 -9.64 -15.95 12.88
C LEU A 193 -8.48 -16.96 12.93
N LEU A 194 -8.13 -17.47 14.11
CA LEU A 194 -6.98 -18.34 14.31
C LEU A 194 -7.12 -19.67 13.56
N ASP A 195 -8.33 -20.21 13.46
CA ASP A 195 -8.63 -21.42 12.68
C ASP A 195 -8.27 -21.25 11.21
N LYS A 196 -8.40 -20.02 10.68
CA LYS A 196 -8.09 -19.70 9.28
C LYS A 196 -6.63 -19.35 9.06
N ILE A 197 -6.03 -18.53 9.93
CA ILE A 197 -4.68 -18.01 9.68
C ILE A 197 -3.57 -18.96 10.16
N THR A 198 -3.81 -19.80 11.17
CA THR A 198 -2.77 -20.70 11.69
C THR A 198 -2.29 -21.72 10.65
N PRO A 199 -3.17 -22.39 9.87
CA PRO A 199 -2.72 -23.28 8.79
C PRO A 199 -1.97 -22.55 7.68
N LEU A 200 -2.41 -21.34 7.32
CA LEU A 200 -1.73 -20.51 6.31
C LEU A 200 -0.33 -20.08 6.78
N ALA A 201 -0.19 -19.72 8.06
CA ALA A 201 1.10 -19.35 8.65
C ALA A 201 2.09 -20.51 8.61
N LYS A 202 1.63 -21.74 8.91
CA LYS A 202 2.44 -22.96 8.79
C LYS A 202 2.89 -23.24 7.35
N ASN A 203 2.13 -22.77 6.37
CA ASN A 203 2.46 -22.87 4.94
C ASN A 203 3.25 -21.66 4.41
N GLY A 204 3.80 -20.82 5.30
CA GLY A 204 4.70 -19.73 4.94
C GLY A 204 4.02 -18.40 4.63
N LYS A 205 2.69 -18.27 4.77
CA LYS A 205 2.02 -16.97 4.72
C LYS A 205 2.35 -16.16 5.98
N ILE A 206 2.35 -14.84 5.87
CA ILE A 206 2.67 -13.94 7.00
C ILE A 206 1.44 -13.16 7.44
N PHE A 207 1.34 -12.92 8.75
CA PHE A 207 0.22 -12.19 9.32
C PHE A 207 0.71 -11.06 10.21
N PHE A 208 0.15 -9.87 9.98
CA PHE A 208 0.36 -8.71 10.85
C PHE A 208 -0.89 -8.53 11.71
N LEU A 209 -0.70 -8.14 12.97
CA LEU A 209 -1.79 -7.73 13.85
C LEU A 209 -1.71 -6.23 14.12
N GLU A 210 -2.66 -5.47 13.58
CA GLU A 210 -2.88 -4.05 13.86
C GLU A 210 -3.92 -3.88 14.96
N SER A 211 -3.51 -4.11 16.20
CA SER A 211 -4.41 -4.07 17.36
C SER A 211 -3.61 -3.89 18.66
N ASN A 212 -4.33 -3.77 19.77
CA ASN A 212 -3.75 -4.05 21.08
C ASN A 212 -3.26 -5.52 21.09
N PRO A 213 -1.97 -5.81 21.34
CA PRO A 213 -1.46 -7.17 21.26
C PRO A 213 -2.12 -8.17 22.24
N LEU A 214 -2.72 -7.68 23.33
CA LEU A 214 -3.51 -8.49 24.26
C LEU A 214 -4.83 -9.00 23.66
N PHE A 215 -5.23 -8.48 22.50
CA PHE A 215 -6.31 -9.06 21.72
C PHE A 215 -6.04 -10.52 21.38
N ILE A 216 -4.78 -10.97 21.24
CA ILE A 216 -4.46 -12.38 21.00
C ILE A 216 -3.93 -13.01 22.30
N PRO A 217 -4.48 -14.18 22.71
CA PRO A 217 -3.94 -14.94 23.83
C PRO A 217 -2.46 -15.28 23.62
N GLU A 218 -1.68 -15.27 24.69
CA GLU A 218 -0.22 -15.45 24.64
C GLU A 218 0.21 -16.68 23.84
N ALA A 219 -0.46 -17.82 24.05
CA ALA A 219 -0.18 -19.07 23.36
C ALA A 219 -0.33 -19.04 21.83
N ASN A 220 -0.99 -18.01 21.28
CA ASN A 220 -1.25 -17.87 19.85
C ASN A 220 -0.49 -16.71 19.21
N ARG A 221 0.31 -15.96 19.98
CA ARG A 221 1.00 -14.77 19.49
C ARG A 221 2.05 -15.08 18.41
N ASP A 222 2.63 -16.27 18.43
CA ASP A 222 3.65 -16.67 17.46
C ASP A 222 3.14 -16.84 16.03
N VAL A 223 1.82 -16.93 15.82
CA VAL A 223 1.21 -16.93 14.48
C VAL A 223 1.49 -15.63 13.72
N PHE A 224 1.69 -14.52 14.43
CA PHE A 224 1.90 -13.21 13.82
C PHE A 224 3.39 -12.92 13.63
N THR A 225 3.73 -12.49 12.42
CA THR A 225 5.09 -12.07 12.02
C THR A 225 5.39 -10.66 12.52
N ARG A 226 4.36 -9.81 12.63
CA ARG A 226 4.46 -8.44 13.15
C ARG A 226 3.25 -8.06 13.99
N TYR A 227 3.50 -7.21 14.97
CA TYR A 227 2.51 -6.51 15.78
C TYR A 227 2.64 -5.02 15.49
N VAL A 228 1.56 -4.38 15.13
CA VAL A 228 1.56 -2.99 14.68
C VAL A 228 0.71 -2.15 15.61
N LEU A 229 1.36 -1.24 16.33
CA LEU A 229 0.68 -0.33 17.24
C LEU A 229 0.13 0.86 16.49
N ASN A 230 -1.15 1.15 16.67
CA ASN A 230 -1.74 2.40 16.19
C ASN A 230 -1.24 3.57 17.03
N THR A 231 -0.25 4.29 16.50
CA THR A 231 0.42 5.42 17.16
C THR A 231 0.14 6.76 16.49
N THR A 232 -0.72 6.84 15.49
CA THR A 232 -1.00 8.10 14.74
C THR A 232 -1.58 9.21 15.63
N SER A 233 -2.22 8.85 16.74
CA SER A 233 -2.72 9.80 17.74
C SER A 233 -1.64 10.29 18.74
N SER A 234 -0.46 9.68 18.74
CA SER A 234 0.63 9.98 19.68
C SER A 234 1.23 11.37 19.43
N LYS A 235 1.33 12.16 20.49
CA LYS A 235 1.71 13.58 20.42
C LYS A 235 3.20 13.86 20.60
N ASN A 236 3.96 12.90 21.12
CA ASN A 236 5.40 13.04 21.38
C ASN A 236 6.06 11.67 21.66
N ALA A 237 7.39 11.69 21.82
CA ALA A 237 8.20 10.50 22.12
C ALA A 237 7.79 9.77 23.41
N SER A 238 7.33 10.50 24.45
CA SER A 238 6.95 9.89 25.72
C SER A 238 5.71 9.00 25.59
N GLN A 239 4.70 9.44 24.81
CA GLN A 239 3.51 8.63 24.55
C GLN A 239 3.83 7.38 23.72
N LEU A 240 4.70 7.52 22.71
CA LEU A 240 5.18 6.37 21.93
C LEU A 240 5.90 5.36 22.82
N ARG A 241 6.81 5.83 23.68
CA ARG A 241 7.56 4.98 24.59
C ARG A 241 6.67 4.22 25.56
N LEU A 242 5.59 4.84 26.03
CA LEU A 242 4.59 4.18 26.87
C LEU A 242 3.93 3.01 26.13
N LEU A 243 3.38 3.26 24.93
CA LEU A 243 2.71 2.23 24.12
C LEU A 243 3.67 1.08 23.74
N ILE A 244 4.90 1.41 23.37
CA ILE A 244 5.95 0.42 23.07
C ILE A 244 6.27 -0.43 24.30
N ASN A 245 6.46 0.19 25.46
CA ASN A 245 6.78 -0.53 26.70
C ASN A 245 5.62 -1.42 27.16
N GLU A 246 4.37 -0.98 27.01
CA GLU A 246 3.20 -1.80 27.28
C GLU A 246 3.17 -3.04 26.37
N ALA A 247 3.43 -2.87 25.07
CA ALA A 247 3.48 -4.00 24.15
C ALA A 247 4.61 -4.99 24.50
N ILE A 248 5.81 -4.51 24.81
CA ILE A 248 6.98 -5.36 25.06
C ILE A 248 6.90 -6.01 26.45
N TYR A 249 6.76 -5.21 27.51
CA TYR A 249 6.93 -5.70 28.88
C TYR A 249 5.63 -6.24 29.48
N TYR A 250 4.47 -5.73 29.07
CA TYR A 250 3.18 -6.18 29.60
C TYR A 250 2.53 -7.23 28.68
N ALA A 251 2.51 -7.00 27.36
CA ALA A 251 1.98 -7.95 26.41
C ALA A 251 3.02 -8.98 25.88
N GLY A 252 4.27 -8.90 26.32
CA GLY A 252 5.30 -9.90 26.00
C GLY A 252 5.65 -9.99 24.51
N ILE A 253 5.45 -8.92 23.74
CA ILE A 253 5.75 -8.91 22.31
C ILE A 253 7.25 -8.74 22.09
N PRO A 254 7.92 -9.61 21.32
CA PRO A 254 9.32 -9.42 20.94
C PRO A 254 9.52 -8.08 20.23
N SER A 255 10.52 -7.31 20.65
CA SER A 255 10.73 -5.95 20.13
C SER A 255 10.92 -5.93 18.62
N ASP A 256 11.59 -6.94 18.04
CA ASP A 256 11.84 -7.09 16.61
C ASP A 256 10.60 -7.44 15.77
N LYS A 257 9.50 -7.84 16.42
CA LYS A 257 8.19 -8.01 15.78
C LYS A 257 7.32 -6.74 15.84
N LEU A 258 7.68 -5.75 16.65
CA LEU A 258 6.85 -4.58 16.89
C LEU A 258 7.09 -3.47 15.86
N LEU A 259 6.02 -2.99 15.23
CA LEU A 259 6.02 -1.80 14.39
C LEU A 259 5.18 -0.70 15.06
N ILE A 260 5.57 0.56 14.88
CA ILE A 260 4.72 1.72 15.16
C ILE A 260 4.20 2.30 13.85
N THR A 261 3.13 3.08 13.90
CA THR A 261 2.48 3.65 12.71
C THR A 261 2.63 5.16 12.63
N GLY A 262 3.12 5.67 11.50
CA GLY A 262 3.10 7.09 11.15
C GLY A 262 2.18 7.35 9.97
N ASP A 263 1.81 8.61 9.78
CA ASP A 263 1.03 9.07 8.63
C ASP A 263 1.64 10.37 8.11
N PRO A 264 1.95 10.49 6.80
CA PRO A 264 2.59 11.67 6.23
C PRO A 264 1.69 12.93 6.27
N GLU A 265 0.37 12.79 6.43
CA GLU A 265 -0.54 13.93 6.56
C GLU A 265 -0.65 14.44 8.01
N LEU A 266 -0.07 13.71 8.96
CA LEU A 266 -0.17 14.03 10.37
C LEU A 266 1.12 14.65 10.91
N MET A 267 0.92 15.57 11.84
CA MET A 267 1.99 16.22 12.59
C MET A 267 2.06 15.69 14.02
N THR A 268 3.21 15.88 14.65
CA THR A 268 3.47 15.59 16.06
C THR A 268 4.48 16.59 16.62
N THR A 269 4.78 16.50 17.90
CA THR A 269 5.67 17.44 18.59
C THR A 269 6.99 16.78 18.93
N ASP A 270 8.09 17.41 18.54
CA ASP A 270 9.44 16.97 18.89
C ASP A 270 9.79 17.30 20.36
N ASN A 271 11.03 16.99 20.76
CA ASN A 271 11.49 17.20 22.14
C ASN A 271 11.70 18.70 22.50
N ASN A 272 11.60 19.60 21.53
CA ASN A 272 11.78 21.05 21.68
C ASN A 272 10.45 21.81 21.48
N ASP A 273 9.32 21.13 21.59
CA ASP A 273 7.98 21.67 21.34
C ASP A 273 7.75 22.15 19.89
N GLY A 274 8.59 21.71 18.95
CA GLY A 274 8.47 21.98 17.52
C GLY A 274 7.47 21.05 16.84
N LEU A 275 6.62 21.61 15.97
CA LEU A 275 5.71 20.82 15.15
C LEU A 275 6.48 20.19 13.97
N VAL A 276 6.44 18.86 13.86
CA VAL A 276 7.17 18.07 12.84
C VAL A 276 6.27 17.00 12.22
N SER A 277 6.55 16.58 10.98
CA SER A 277 5.84 15.46 10.33
C SER A 277 6.02 14.17 11.12
N GLN A 278 4.97 13.34 11.20
CA GLN A 278 5.02 12.09 11.97
C GLN A 278 5.98 11.06 11.41
N VAL A 279 6.00 10.81 10.10
CA VAL A 279 6.78 9.72 9.50
C VAL A 279 8.30 9.87 9.78
N PRO A 280 8.94 11.02 9.50
CA PRO A 280 10.35 11.23 9.83
C PRO A 280 10.63 11.15 11.34
N PHE A 281 9.75 11.71 12.17
CA PHE A 281 9.93 11.70 13.62
C PHE A 281 9.81 10.29 14.19
N PHE A 282 8.80 9.52 13.78
CA PHE A 282 8.58 8.15 14.26
C PHE A 282 9.67 7.20 13.77
N ALA A 283 10.25 7.41 12.59
CA ALA A 283 11.42 6.66 12.13
C ALA A 283 12.60 6.79 13.12
N ILE A 284 12.82 7.97 13.72
CA ILE A 284 13.83 8.15 14.78
C ILE A 284 13.40 7.39 16.05
N GLN A 285 12.11 7.44 16.39
CA GLN A 285 11.60 6.79 17.61
C GLN A 285 11.65 5.26 17.57
N VAL A 286 11.61 4.64 16.38
CA VAL A 286 11.89 3.20 16.20
C VAL A 286 13.27 2.80 16.74
N ILE A 287 14.24 3.71 16.67
CA ILE A 287 15.61 3.50 17.17
C ILE A 287 15.69 3.90 18.65
N ASP A 288 15.17 5.09 18.98
CA ASP A 288 15.38 5.74 20.27
C ASP A 288 14.54 5.14 21.42
N CYS A 289 13.32 4.65 21.13
CA CYS A 289 12.46 4.03 22.14
C CYS A 289 12.83 2.57 22.46
N GLY A 290 14.03 2.16 22.05
CA GLY A 290 14.49 0.78 21.99
C GLY A 290 14.35 0.30 20.55
N PRO A 291 15.37 -0.38 19.99
CA PRO A 291 15.30 -0.84 18.61
C PRO A 291 14.16 -1.85 18.48
N ILE A 292 13.05 -1.40 17.90
CA ILE A 292 11.89 -2.23 17.57
C ILE A 292 11.97 -2.71 16.10
N GLY A 293 10.98 -3.45 15.65
CA GLY A 293 10.95 -4.08 14.34
C GLY A 293 10.89 -3.12 13.15
N GLY A 294 10.35 -1.90 13.33
CA GLY A 294 10.26 -0.93 12.23
C GLY A 294 9.07 0.03 12.29
N LEU A 295 8.74 0.60 11.13
CA LEU A 295 7.70 1.60 10.92
C LEU A 295 6.67 1.11 9.89
N MET A 296 5.40 1.39 10.14
CA MET A 296 4.34 1.27 9.14
C MET A 296 3.76 2.64 8.78
N ILE A 297 3.57 2.91 7.49
CA ILE A 297 3.02 4.17 6.99
C ILE A 297 1.57 3.94 6.57
N GLN A 298 0.62 4.63 7.21
CA GLN A 298 -0.82 4.38 7.07
C GLN A 298 -1.41 4.89 5.74
N ASN A 299 -0.93 6.01 5.20
CA ASN A 299 -1.38 6.56 3.93
C ASN A 299 -0.18 6.92 3.05
N VAL A 300 0.48 5.92 2.45
CA VAL A 300 1.72 6.18 1.68
C VAL A 300 1.48 7.04 0.44
N ALA A 301 0.27 6.99 -0.13
CA ALA A 301 -0.09 7.75 -1.32
C ALA A 301 0.00 9.27 -1.08
N ALA A 302 -0.30 9.73 0.14
CA ALA A 302 -0.17 11.14 0.50
C ALA A 302 1.28 11.65 0.48
N ASP A 303 2.28 10.78 0.58
CA ASP A 303 3.71 11.14 0.46
C ASP A 303 4.21 11.13 -1.00
N TYR A 304 3.37 10.75 -1.98
CA TYR A 304 3.81 10.69 -3.38
C TYR A 304 4.29 12.06 -3.90
N SER A 305 3.53 13.11 -3.62
CA SER A 305 3.73 14.42 -4.25
C SER A 305 4.65 15.32 -3.44
N HIS A 306 5.88 15.50 -3.90
CA HIS A 306 6.79 16.52 -3.37
C HIS A 306 7.62 17.15 -4.49
N ALA A 307 7.91 18.46 -4.37
CA ALA A 307 8.57 19.27 -5.39
C ALA A 307 9.96 18.78 -5.87
N ASN A 308 10.59 17.85 -5.14
CA ASN A 308 11.99 17.45 -5.37
C ASN A 308 12.10 15.96 -5.72
N ILE A 309 11.38 15.10 -4.99
CA ILE A 309 11.44 13.64 -5.14
C ILE A 309 10.12 13.04 -4.67
N THR A 310 9.60 12.02 -5.35
CA THR A 310 8.41 11.31 -4.90
C THR A 310 8.70 10.48 -3.65
N TYR A 311 7.70 10.32 -2.77
CA TYR A 311 7.82 9.56 -1.53
C TYR A 311 8.95 10.07 -0.63
N LYS A 312 9.01 11.39 -0.42
CA LYS A 312 10.14 12.03 0.28
C LYS A 312 10.22 11.54 1.73
N GLU A 313 9.12 11.52 2.47
CA GLU A 313 9.11 11.12 3.87
C GLU A 313 9.37 9.62 4.02
N THR A 314 8.81 8.79 3.14
CA THR A 314 9.00 7.34 3.11
C THR A 314 10.46 6.98 2.81
N ARG A 315 11.05 7.58 1.75
CA ARG A 315 12.48 7.40 1.43
C ARG A 315 13.38 7.91 2.55
N GLY A 316 13.00 9.04 3.16
CA GLY A 316 13.68 9.61 4.32
C GLY A 316 13.67 8.66 5.52
N ALA A 317 12.51 8.08 5.85
CA ALA A 317 12.36 7.09 6.92
C ALA A 317 13.21 5.84 6.66
N ILE A 318 13.18 5.30 5.44
CA ILE A 318 14.03 4.16 5.03
C ILE A 318 15.51 4.49 5.25
N HIS A 319 15.96 5.69 4.84
CA HIS A 319 17.34 6.11 4.99
C HIS A 319 17.75 6.30 6.46
N THR A 320 16.89 6.91 7.28
CA THR A 320 17.11 7.10 8.72
C THR A 320 17.24 5.78 9.45
N LEU A 321 16.33 4.85 9.14
CA LEU A 321 16.29 3.53 9.77
C LEU A 321 17.46 2.66 9.35
N ASN A 322 17.80 2.70 8.05
CA ASN A 322 18.76 1.79 7.45
C ASN A 322 19.81 2.57 6.65
N PRO A 323 20.67 3.35 7.33
CA PRO A 323 21.67 4.17 6.65
C PRO A 323 22.65 3.31 5.86
N SER A 324 23.10 3.83 4.72
CA SER A 324 24.16 3.17 3.97
C SER A 324 25.43 3.07 4.82
N PRO A 325 26.16 1.95 4.78
CA PRO A 325 27.45 1.85 5.45
C PRO A 325 28.33 3.03 5.01
N LEU A 326 28.93 3.72 5.98
CA LEU A 326 29.96 4.71 5.68
C LEU A 326 31.08 3.98 4.93
N LYS A 327 31.41 4.47 3.73
CA LYS A 327 32.52 3.95 2.93
C LYS A 327 33.85 4.26 3.59
#